data_AF-A0A2V8CVZ0-F1
#
_entry.id   AF-A0A2V8CVZ0-F1
#
_cell.length_a   1.000
_cell.length_b   1.000
_cell.length_c   1.000
_cell.angle_alpha   90.00
_cell.angle_beta   90.00
_cell.angle_gamma   90.00
#
_symmetry.space_group_name_H-M   'P 1'
#
loop_
_entity.id
_entity.type
_entity.pdbx_description
1 polymer ?
#
loop_
_entity_poly.entity_id
_entity_poly.type
_entity_poly.pdbx_seq_one_letter_code
_entity_poly.pdbx_strand_id
1 'polypeptide(L)'
;MARTSRRLRVKLILPALTEATSPYWRPIKYSLFPPLGLATLAAYLAPDDEAVIVDEHVQPLDTSDRPDLVVIQAYITNAYRAYRIADHYRAKGSFVALGGLHVTSLPDEARAHADAIFLGPGEQTFPRFVEELRAGRAGRVYRSTSERTLEHVPPIRRDLIARRRYLVPNSIVVTRGCPQHCDFCYKDAFFTGGRSFYTQRVDAALAEMSRLPGRHLYFLDDHLLGDRRFAAALFDGMRGMDRLFQGAATVDSILQGDLIERAAEAGLRSIFVGFETLTQGNLARSNKVQNLGRDYKAVADRLHRLGIMINGSFVFGMDDDDVDVFRRTVDWAIDHGITTATFHIQTPYPGTRLFARMEQDGRILTRDWNLYDTRHVVYRPARLQPEVLKDGYDWAYREFYRWSAITRAALAHGTVKHQAKHFFYAAGWKKFERLWNLVIRARQLRCMTPVLEAVLSKLTSAERRSDGQPASLSSTRCAEDQRIT
;
A
#
# COMPACT_ATOMS: atom_id res chain seq x y z
N MET A 1 -8.97 38.62 -23.70
CA MET A 1 -7.53 38.32 -23.70
C MET A 1 -7.23 37.36 -22.56
N ALA A 2 -7.00 36.08 -22.86
CA ALA A 2 -6.57 35.12 -21.85
C ALA A 2 -5.17 35.53 -21.36
N ARG A 3 -5.04 35.91 -20.08
CA ARG A 3 -3.71 36.09 -19.46
C ARG A 3 -2.99 34.76 -19.61
N THR A 4 -1.94 34.73 -20.42
CA THR A 4 -1.00 33.62 -20.49
C THR A 4 -0.42 33.45 -19.08
N SER A 5 -0.97 32.47 -18.36
CA SER A 5 -0.50 32.10 -17.03
C SER A 5 0.97 31.70 -17.13
N ARG A 6 1.81 32.18 -16.21
CA ARG A 6 3.25 31.87 -16.22
C ARG A 6 3.47 30.37 -16.07
N ARG A 7 4.11 29.73 -17.05
CA ARG A 7 4.55 28.32 -16.98
C ARG A 7 5.33 28.04 -15.69
N LEU A 8 4.97 26.99 -14.95
CA LEU A 8 5.68 26.57 -13.73
C LEU A 8 6.61 25.40 -14.00
N ARG A 9 7.80 25.43 -13.40
CA ARG A 9 8.67 24.24 -13.26
C ARG A 9 8.47 23.65 -11.88
N VAL A 10 7.91 22.45 -11.81
CA VAL A 10 7.48 21.78 -10.59
C VAL A 10 8.29 20.52 -10.34
N LYS A 11 8.82 20.38 -9.14
CA LYS A 11 9.54 19.18 -8.69
C LYS A 11 8.78 18.53 -7.55
N LEU A 12 8.27 17.34 -7.78
CA LEU A 12 7.55 16.56 -6.78
C LEU A 12 8.49 15.49 -6.22
N ILE A 13 8.70 15.47 -4.91
CA ILE A 13 9.73 14.64 -4.27
C ILE A 13 9.09 13.73 -3.23
N LEU A 14 9.36 12.43 -3.34
CA LEU A 14 9.19 11.46 -2.26
C LEU A 14 10.57 11.18 -1.66
N PRO A 15 10.88 11.72 -0.47
CA PRO A 15 12.15 11.49 0.19
C PRO A 15 12.32 10.04 0.63
N ALA A 16 13.56 9.57 0.63
CA ALA A 16 13.91 8.24 1.07
C ALA A 16 13.65 8.10 2.57
N LEU A 17 13.09 6.96 3.01
CA LEU A 17 13.09 6.61 4.44
C LEU A 17 14.52 6.53 4.97
N THR A 18 14.73 6.81 6.25
CA THR A 18 16.05 6.74 6.88
C THR A 18 16.74 5.38 6.64
N GLU A 19 15.96 4.30 6.64
CA GLU A 19 16.47 2.95 6.38
C GLU A 19 16.99 2.78 4.94
N ALA A 20 16.55 3.60 3.99
CA ALA A 20 16.94 3.58 2.56
C ALA A 20 18.40 3.88 2.29
N THR A 21 19.05 4.45 3.29
CA THR A 21 20.47 4.80 3.22
C THR A 21 21.36 3.76 3.92
N SER A 22 20.79 2.74 4.57
CA SER A 22 21.54 1.71 5.31
C SER A 22 22.02 0.59 4.38
N PRO A 23 23.27 0.07 4.52
CA PRO A 23 23.78 -1.03 3.70
C PRO A 23 23.06 -2.37 3.89
N TYR A 24 22.26 -2.54 4.96
CA TYR A 24 21.40 -3.71 5.21
C TYR A 24 20.01 -3.57 4.52
N TRP A 25 19.95 -2.73 3.51
CA TRP A 25 18.75 -2.31 2.77
C TRP A 25 17.96 -3.51 2.22
N ARG A 26 16.63 -3.40 2.30
CA ARG A 26 15.68 -4.21 1.50
C ARG A 26 15.14 -3.35 0.35
N PRO A 27 15.91 -3.13 -0.72
CA PRO A 27 15.49 -2.25 -1.80
C PRO A 27 14.17 -2.67 -2.46
N ILE A 28 13.79 -3.96 -2.41
CA ILE A 28 12.54 -4.44 -3.00
C ILE A 28 11.28 -3.89 -2.32
N LYS A 29 11.31 -3.69 -0.99
CA LYS A 29 10.13 -3.19 -0.24
C LYS A 29 9.75 -1.78 -0.68
N TYR A 30 10.74 -0.97 -1.00
CA TYR A 30 10.58 0.44 -1.33
C TYR A 30 10.66 0.73 -2.85
N SER A 31 11.07 -0.27 -3.64
CA SER A 31 10.92 -0.26 -5.11
C SER A 31 9.64 -0.99 -5.55
N LEU A 32 8.67 -1.16 -4.66
CA LEU A 32 7.49 -1.96 -4.93
C LEU A 32 6.46 -1.18 -5.75
N PHE A 33 6.12 0.03 -5.31
CA PHE A 33 5.06 0.85 -5.88
C PHE A 33 5.55 2.27 -6.18
N PRO A 34 5.07 2.89 -7.26
CA PRO A 34 5.32 4.31 -7.52
C PRO A 34 4.57 5.25 -6.56
N PRO A 35 5.05 6.51 -6.39
CA PRO A 35 4.42 7.52 -5.53
C PRO A 35 3.14 8.08 -6.16
N LEU A 36 2.05 7.31 -6.10
CA LEU A 36 0.77 7.68 -6.73
C LEU A 36 0.21 9.00 -6.21
N GLY A 37 0.36 9.31 -4.92
CA GLY A 37 -0.10 10.58 -4.36
C GLY A 37 0.48 11.79 -5.09
N LEU A 38 1.80 11.82 -5.31
CA LEU A 38 2.46 12.87 -6.08
C LEU A 38 2.00 12.87 -7.55
N ALA A 39 1.84 11.69 -8.17
CA ALA A 39 1.37 11.59 -9.54
C ALA A 39 -0.10 12.06 -9.72
N THR A 40 -0.93 11.91 -8.68
CA THR A 40 -2.29 12.46 -8.63
C THR A 40 -2.25 13.97 -8.48
N LEU A 41 -1.43 14.53 -7.59
CA LEU A 41 -1.31 15.99 -7.45
C LEU A 41 -0.77 16.65 -8.73
N ALA A 42 0.20 16.03 -9.40
CA ALA A 42 0.74 16.51 -10.66
C ALA A 42 -0.31 16.62 -11.79
N ALA A 43 -1.43 15.90 -11.69
CA ALA A 43 -2.52 15.96 -12.67
C ALA A 43 -3.35 17.26 -12.59
N TYR A 44 -3.21 18.05 -11.52
CA TYR A 44 -3.83 19.37 -11.39
C TYR A 44 -2.97 20.51 -11.94
N LEU A 45 -1.75 20.23 -12.39
CA LEU A 45 -0.90 21.22 -13.05
C LEU A 45 -1.44 21.56 -14.45
N ALA A 46 -1.15 22.77 -14.91
CA ALA A 46 -1.58 23.19 -16.24
C ALA A 46 -0.85 22.38 -17.32
N PRO A 47 -1.46 22.16 -18.51
CA PRO A 47 -0.84 21.36 -19.58
C PRO A 47 0.54 21.86 -20.02
N ASP A 48 0.78 23.16 -19.91
CA ASP A 48 2.06 23.79 -20.25
C ASP A 48 3.10 23.67 -19.14
N ASP A 49 2.74 23.34 -17.89
CA ASP A 49 3.70 23.19 -16.79
C ASP A 49 4.71 22.06 -17.03
N GLU A 50 5.95 22.28 -16.59
CA GLU A 50 6.97 21.24 -16.53
C GLU A 50 6.92 20.59 -15.15
N ALA A 51 6.75 19.27 -15.11
CA ALA A 51 6.72 18.52 -13.86
C ALA A 51 7.67 17.33 -13.92
N VAL A 52 8.36 17.07 -12.80
CA VAL A 52 9.13 15.85 -12.59
C VAL A 52 8.81 15.25 -11.24
N ILE A 53 8.68 13.92 -11.18
CA ILE A 53 8.56 13.18 -9.93
C ILE A 53 9.89 12.51 -9.61
N VAL A 54 10.40 12.76 -8.41
CA VAL A 54 11.61 12.15 -7.88
C VAL A 54 11.29 11.33 -6.65
N ASP A 55 11.32 10.00 -6.80
CA ASP A 55 11.28 9.06 -5.68
C ASP A 55 12.71 8.65 -5.29
N GLU A 56 13.17 9.13 -4.13
CA GLU A 56 14.51 8.86 -3.61
C GLU A 56 14.73 7.38 -3.25
N HIS A 57 13.68 6.56 -3.15
CA HIS A 57 13.82 5.12 -2.91
C HIS A 57 14.40 4.36 -4.11
N VAL A 58 14.20 4.89 -5.33
CA VAL A 58 14.55 4.21 -6.58
C VAL A 58 15.49 5.00 -7.48
N GLN A 59 15.79 6.25 -7.13
CA GLN A 59 16.78 7.07 -7.82
C GLN A 59 17.39 8.13 -6.90
N PRO A 60 18.62 8.61 -7.14
CA PRO A 60 19.16 9.74 -6.40
C PRO A 60 18.40 11.04 -6.73
N LEU A 61 18.30 11.92 -5.74
CA LEU A 61 17.82 13.29 -5.91
C LEU A 61 18.99 14.20 -6.31
N ASP A 62 18.92 14.76 -7.52
CA ASP A 62 19.73 15.92 -7.90
C ASP A 62 19.13 17.18 -7.29
N THR A 63 19.93 18.00 -6.63
CA THR A 63 19.53 19.25 -5.97
C THR A 63 20.25 20.49 -6.53
N SER A 64 20.91 20.35 -7.68
CA SER A 64 21.61 21.43 -8.38
C SER A 64 20.65 22.42 -9.07
N ASP A 65 19.43 21.98 -9.39
CA ASP A 65 18.38 22.75 -10.04
C ASP A 65 17.67 23.78 -9.13
N ARG A 66 16.84 24.64 -9.74
CA ARG A 66 16.04 25.67 -9.07
C ARG A 66 14.63 25.74 -9.69
N PRO A 67 13.74 24.80 -9.35
CA PRO A 67 12.34 24.82 -9.81
C PRO A 67 11.57 26.00 -9.20
N ASP A 68 10.42 26.32 -9.77
CA ASP A 68 9.52 27.36 -9.24
C ASP A 68 8.76 26.86 -8.01
N LEU A 69 8.35 25.59 -8.03
CA LEU A 69 7.61 24.92 -6.95
C LEU A 69 8.25 23.56 -6.64
N VAL A 70 8.46 23.28 -5.36
CA VAL A 70 8.82 21.95 -4.86
C VAL A 70 7.70 21.42 -3.97
N VAL A 71 7.17 20.24 -4.31
CA VAL A 71 6.13 19.55 -3.53
C VAL A 71 6.76 18.32 -2.90
N ILE A 72 6.77 18.24 -1.57
CA ILE A 72 7.44 17.15 -0.85
C ILE A 72 6.42 16.37 -0.04
N GLN A 73 6.36 15.06 -0.26
CA GLN A 73 5.53 14.15 0.52
C GLN A 73 6.34 13.60 1.71
N ALA A 74 5.91 13.93 2.93
CA ALA A 74 6.56 13.48 4.16
C ALA A 74 5.74 12.41 4.89
N TYR A 75 6.42 11.32 5.21
CA TYR A 75 6.03 10.30 6.19
C TYR A 75 6.81 10.51 7.49
N ILE A 76 6.38 9.86 8.56
CA ILE A 76 6.97 10.05 9.89
C ILE A 76 8.47 9.70 9.87
N THR A 77 8.84 8.57 9.28
CA THR A 77 10.23 8.08 9.23
C THR A 77 11.13 8.76 8.19
N ASN A 78 10.62 9.71 7.40
CA ASN A 78 11.44 10.52 6.50
C ASN A 78 11.29 12.03 6.74
N ALA A 79 10.65 12.43 7.84
CA ALA A 79 10.35 13.82 8.16
C ALA A 79 11.59 14.73 8.12
N TYR A 80 12.66 14.35 8.83
CA TYR A 80 13.87 15.15 8.86
C TYR A 80 14.59 15.21 7.51
N ARG A 81 14.51 14.16 6.69
CA ARG A 81 15.01 14.19 5.31
C ARG A 81 14.17 15.15 4.45
N ALA A 82 12.86 15.12 4.59
CA ALA A 82 11.94 16.04 3.93
C ALA A 82 12.25 17.50 4.28
N TYR A 83 12.46 17.81 5.56
CA TYR A 83 12.81 19.16 6.02
C TYR A 83 14.15 19.65 5.47
N ARG A 84 15.19 18.81 5.50
CA ARG A 84 16.48 19.18 4.89
C ARG A 84 16.37 19.49 3.40
N ILE A 85 15.55 18.74 2.67
CA ILE A 85 15.30 19.00 1.24
C ILE A 85 14.51 20.30 1.08
N ALA A 86 13.49 20.51 1.91
CA ALA A 86 12.66 21.71 1.91
C ALA A 86 13.50 22.97 2.15
N ASP A 87 14.29 22.99 3.22
CA ASP A 87 15.15 24.13 3.58
C ASP A 87 16.18 24.44 2.48
N HIS A 88 16.76 23.40 1.86
CA HIS A 88 17.69 23.56 0.74
C HIS A 88 17.04 24.28 -0.44
N TYR A 89 15.85 23.87 -0.87
CA TYR A 89 15.17 24.51 -2.00
C TYR A 89 14.63 25.91 -1.66
N ARG A 90 14.19 26.13 -0.41
CA ARG A 90 13.80 27.46 0.06
C ARG A 90 14.98 28.43 0.05
N ALA A 91 16.15 28.00 0.49
CA ALA A 91 17.38 28.80 0.43
C ALA A 91 17.77 29.17 -1.00
N LYS A 92 17.39 28.35 -2.00
CA LYS A 92 17.55 28.65 -3.43
C LYS A 92 16.41 29.49 -4.01
N GLY A 93 15.42 29.88 -3.20
CA GLY A 93 14.29 30.71 -3.61
C GLY A 93 13.20 29.98 -4.40
N SER A 94 13.11 28.65 -4.30
CA SER A 94 11.93 27.91 -4.76
C SER A 94 10.80 28.03 -3.74
N PHE A 95 9.54 28.05 -4.19
CA PHE A 95 8.40 27.91 -3.28
C PHE A 95 8.28 26.45 -2.84
N VAL A 96 8.19 26.18 -1.54
CA VAL A 96 8.13 24.80 -1.02
C VAL A 96 6.81 24.50 -0.34
N ALA A 97 6.19 23.42 -0.81
CA ALA A 97 4.97 22.84 -0.28
C ALA A 97 5.26 21.48 0.39
N LEU A 98 4.89 21.34 1.66
CA LEU A 98 4.97 20.07 2.40
C LEU A 98 3.59 19.46 2.60
N GLY A 99 3.44 18.16 2.37
CA GLY A 99 2.22 17.42 2.66
C GLY A 99 2.51 15.99 3.08
N GLY A 100 1.45 15.23 3.36
CA GLY A 100 1.55 13.84 3.78
C GLY A 100 1.31 13.64 5.27
N LEU A 101 1.58 12.43 5.73
CA LEU A 101 1.15 11.97 7.04
C LEU A 101 1.80 12.76 8.17
N HIS A 102 3.12 12.94 8.11
CA HIS A 102 3.88 13.64 9.16
C HIS A 102 3.42 15.09 9.31
N VAL A 103 3.26 15.79 8.18
CA VAL A 103 2.82 17.19 8.14
C VAL A 103 1.43 17.35 8.75
N THR A 104 0.55 16.38 8.53
CA THR A 104 -0.80 16.41 9.11
C THR A 104 -0.77 16.18 10.63
N SER A 105 0.06 15.25 11.11
CA SER A 105 0.18 14.94 12.53
C SER A 105 0.95 16.00 13.33
N LEU A 106 1.95 16.64 12.73
CA LEU A 106 2.86 17.59 13.37
C LEU A 106 2.99 18.87 12.53
N PRO A 107 1.89 19.64 12.37
CA PRO A 107 1.85 20.80 11.49
C PRO A 107 2.80 21.92 11.92
N ASP A 108 2.95 22.15 13.23
CA ASP A 108 3.81 23.21 13.76
C ASP A 108 5.30 22.92 13.55
N GLU A 109 5.71 21.64 13.60
CA GLU A 109 7.06 21.22 13.24
C GLU A 109 7.28 21.46 11.74
N ALA A 110 6.35 20.99 10.90
CA ALA A 110 6.48 21.10 9.45
C ALA A 110 6.43 22.54 8.92
N ARG A 111 5.63 23.44 9.53
CA ARG A 111 5.48 24.82 9.04
C ARG A 111 6.76 25.64 9.10
N ALA A 112 7.73 25.26 9.93
CA ALA A 112 9.02 25.93 9.99
C ALA A 112 9.82 25.77 8.69
N HIS A 113 9.59 24.66 7.98
CA HIS A 113 10.39 24.22 6.83
C HIS A 113 9.72 24.45 5.46
N ALA A 114 8.51 25.01 5.41
CA ALA A 114 7.77 25.21 4.15
C ALA A 114 7.11 26.58 4.06
N ASP A 115 6.80 26.97 2.81
CA ASP A 115 6.02 28.16 2.52
C ASP A 115 4.51 27.87 2.56
N ALA A 116 4.12 26.63 2.21
CA ALA A 116 2.78 26.09 2.41
C ALA A 116 2.80 24.66 2.97
N ILE A 117 1.87 24.35 3.87
CA ILE A 117 1.64 22.98 4.36
C ILE A 117 0.23 22.48 4.02
N PHE A 118 0.13 21.17 3.77
CA PHE A 118 -1.11 20.48 3.43
C PHE A 118 -1.50 19.50 4.54
N LEU A 119 -2.70 19.68 5.08
CA LEU A 119 -3.24 18.90 6.20
C LEU A 119 -4.39 18.02 5.69
N GLY A 120 -4.17 16.72 5.69
CA GLY A 120 -5.05 15.70 5.12
C GLY A 120 -4.89 15.50 3.62
N PRO A 121 -5.88 14.86 2.95
CA PRO A 121 -5.84 14.56 1.53
C PRO A 121 -5.69 15.81 0.65
N GLY A 122 -4.82 15.72 -0.35
CA GLY A 122 -4.45 16.87 -1.18
C GLY A 122 -5.40 17.17 -2.33
N GLU A 123 -6.23 16.22 -2.77
CA GLU A 123 -7.08 16.34 -3.98
C GLU A 123 -8.02 17.53 -3.94
N GLN A 124 -8.54 17.89 -2.76
CA GLN A 124 -9.41 19.05 -2.57
C GLN A 124 -8.61 20.37 -2.56
N THR A 125 -7.46 20.38 -1.89
CA THR A 125 -6.77 21.62 -1.55
C THR A 125 -5.68 22.04 -2.53
N PHE A 126 -5.05 21.07 -3.19
CA PHE A 126 -3.96 21.29 -4.13
C PHE A 126 -4.35 22.08 -5.38
N PRO A 127 -5.50 21.83 -6.06
CA PRO A 127 -5.92 22.67 -7.19
C PRO A 127 -6.09 24.14 -6.78
N ARG A 128 -6.75 24.40 -5.64
CA ARG A 128 -6.89 25.76 -5.08
C ARG A 128 -5.52 26.40 -4.82
N PHE A 129 -4.59 25.65 -4.24
CA PHE A 129 -3.23 26.13 -4.01
C PHE A 129 -2.51 26.53 -5.31
N VAL A 130 -2.59 25.71 -6.36
CA VAL A 130 -1.93 26.00 -7.65
C VAL A 130 -2.47 27.29 -8.25
N GLU A 131 -3.79 27.52 -8.20
CA GLU A 131 -4.42 28.77 -8.64
C GLU A 131 -3.93 29.98 -7.82
N GLU A 132 -3.90 29.85 -6.50
CA GLU A 132 -3.47 30.92 -5.59
C GLU A 132 -1.98 31.23 -5.71
N LEU A 133 -1.14 30.21 -5.92
CA LEU A 133 0.28 30.36 -6.18
C LEU A 133 0.53 31.18 -7.45
N ARG A 134 -0.21 30.89 -8.53
CA ARG A 134 -0.13 31.65 -9.79
C ARG A 134 -0.57 33.09 -9.66
N ALA A 135 -1.56 33.33 -8.81
CA ALA A 135 -2.05 34.66 -8.49
C ALA A 135 -1.17 35.41 -7.45
N GLY A 136 -0.06 34.81 -6.98
CA GLY A 136 0.84 35.43 -5.99
C GLY A 136 0.23 35.57 -4.59
N ARG A 137 -0.80 34.76 -4.29
CA ARG A 137 -1.61 34.83 -3.07
C ARG A 137 -1.76 33.46 -2.38
N ALA A 138 -0.80 32.56 -2.58
CA ALA A 138 -0.77 31.27 -1.91
C ALA A 138 -0.81 31.45 -0.38
N GLY A 139 -1.72 30.72 0.27
CA GLY A 139 -1.80 30.64 1.72
C GLY A 139 -0.67 29.81 2.32
N ARG A 140 -0.52 29.88 3.64
CA ARG A 140 0.48 29.09 4.38
C ARG A 140 -0.02 27.71 4.79
N VAL A 141 -1.33 27.54 4.95
CA VAL A 141 -1.94 26.29 5.42
C VAL A 141 -3.15 25.95 4.58
N TYR A 142 -3.14 24.75 4.02
CA TYR A 142 -4.23 24.18 3.24
C TYR A 142 -4.78 22.96 3.98
N ARG A 143 -5.99 23.09 4.54
CA ARG A 143 -6.66 22.01 5.28
C ARG A 143 -7.79 21.42 4.45
N SER A 144 -7.78 20.10 4.27
CA SER A 144 -8.90 19.39 3.66
C SER A 144 -10.07 19.25 4.65
N THR A 145 -11.28 19.53 4.18
CA THR A 145 -12.51 19.63 4.98
C THR A 145 -13.51 18.52 4.65
N SER A 146 -14.80 18.70 4.94
CA SER A 146 -15.87 17.72 4.70
C SER A 146 -16.17 17.44 3.23
N GLU A 147 -15.84 18.35 2.31
CA GLU A 147 -16.16 18.28 0.87
C GLU A 147 -15.19 17.39 0.07
N ARG A 148 -14.64 16.35 0.70
CA ARG A 148 -13.73 15.40 0.04
C ARG A 148 -14.48 14.54 -0.96
N THR A 149 -13.94 14.44 -2.16
CA THR A 149 -14.48 13.59 -3.22
C THR A 149 -13.36 13.03 -4.10
N LEU A 150 -13.62 11.90 -4.75
CA LEU A 150 -12.83 11.38 -5.87
C LEU A 150 -13.53 11.62 -7.22
N GLU A 151 -14.65 12.33 -7.21
CA GLU A 151 -15.30 12.79 -8.43
C GLU A 151 -14.45 13.88 -9.08
N HIS A 152 -14.38 13.86 -10.41
CA HIS A 152 -13.66 14.85 -11.21
C HIS A 152 -12.14 14.96 -10.92
N VAL A 153 -11.55 13.98 -10.24
CA VAL A 153 -10.09 13.88 -10.14
C VAL A 153 -9.52 13.64 -11.55
N PRO A 154 -8.59 14.49 -12.04
CA PRO A 154 -8.01 14.33 -13.36
C PRO A 154 -7.21 13.02 -13.47
N PRO A 155 -7.04 12.48 -14.68
CA PRO A 155 -6.23 11.29 -14.89
C PRO A 155 -4.81 11.42 -14.29
N ILE A 156 -4.43 10.46 -13.46
CA ILE A 156 -3.11 10.42 -12.80
C ILE A 156 -1.98 10.54 -13.85
N ARG A 157 -0.99 11.40 -13.60
CA ARG A 157 0.17 11.64 -14.47
C ARG A 157 1.19 10.49 -14.41
N ARG A 158 0.77 9.32 -14.86
CA ARG A 158 1.60 8.10 -14.90
C ARG A 158 2.76 8.19 -15.89
N ASP A 159 2.71 9.12 -16.83
CA ASP A 159 3.81 9.48 -17.73
C ASP A 159 5.05 10.01 -16.96
N LEU A 160 4.84 10.62 -15.79
CA LEU A 160 5.93 11.09 -14.92
C LEU A 160 6.58 9.97 -14.08
N ILE A 161 5.99 8.76 -14.08
CA ILE A 161 6.48 7.63 -13.30
C ILE A 161 7.51 6.84 -14.12
N ALA A 162 8.71 6.69 -13.58
CA ALA A 162 9.75 5.83 -14.15
C ALA A 162 9.44 4.33 -13.96
N ARG A 163 8.41 3.82 -14.65
CA ARG A 163 7.81 2.46 -14.50
C ARG A 163 8.83 1.32 -14.34
N ARG A 164 9.95 1.36 -15.08
CA ARG A 164 11.02 0.34 -15.05
C ARG A 164 11.70 0.16 -13.69
N ARG A 165 11.54 1.11 -12.78
CA ARG A 165 12.14 1.11 -11.45
C ARG A 165 11.27 0.47 -10.37
N TYR A 166 10.06 0.04 -10.73
CA TYR A 166 9.11 -0.56 -9.78
C TYR A 166 8.80 -2.00 -10.15
N LEU A 167 8.68 -2.88 -9.14
CA LEU A 167 8.25 -4.26 -9.36
C LEU A 167 6.77 -4.32 -9.77
N VAL A 168 5.95 -3.48 -9.14
CA VAL A 168 4.50 -3.40 -9.36
C VAL A 168 4.12 -1.99 -9.81
N PRO A 169 4.42 -1.62 -11.07
CA PRO A 169 4.16 -0.28 -11.60
C PRO A 169 2.67 0.01 -11.82
N ASN A 170 1.81 -0.99 -11.69
CA ASN A 170 0.35 -0.91 -11.82
C ASN A 170 -0.35 -0.93 -10.45
N SER A 171 0.21 -0.22 -9.46
CA SER A 171 -0.55 0.09 -8.26
C SER A 171 -1.67 1.09 -8.57
N ILE A 172 -2.80 0.97 -7.87
CA ILE A 172 -3.99 1.83 -8.02
C ILE A 172 -4.64 2.04 -6.65
N VAL A 173 -5.39 3.12 -6.48
CA VAL A 173 -6.18 3.41 -5.27
C VAL A 173 -7.56 3.91 -5.67
N VAL A 174 -8.60 3.13 -5.42
CA VAL A 174 -9.98 3.41 -5.90
C VAL A 174 -10.91 3.92 -4.80
N THR A 175 -10.43 3.94 -3.56
CA THR A 175 -11.05 4.52 -2.38
C THR A 175 -10.03 5.36 -1.62
N ARG A 176 -10.46 6.09 -0.59
CA ARG A 176 -9.59 6.79 0.35
C ARG A 176 -9.98 6.43 1.76
N GLY A 177 -8.98 6.13 2.60
CA GLY A 177 -9.17 5.83 4.00
C GLY A 177 -9.83 4.47 4.23
N CYS A 178 -10.42 4.32 5.41
CA CYS A 178 -11.03 3.08 5.88
C CYS A 178 -12.24 3.42 6.78
N PRO A 179 -13.33 2.63 6.75
CA PRO A 179 -14.49 2.87 7.62
C PRO A 179 -14.24 2.52 9.10
N GLN A 180 -13.08 1.93 9.43
CA GLN A 180 -12.75 1.47 10.80
C GLN A 180 -11.93 2.50 11.56
N HIS A 181 -12.02 2.54 12.89
CA HIS A 181 -11.44 3.59 13.75
C HIS A 181 -10.45 3.04 14.80
N CYS A 182 -9.51 2.20 14.38
CA CYS A 182 -8.55 1.57 15.30
C CYS A 182 -7.61 2.62 15.92
N ASP A 183 -7.40 2.56 17.23
CA ASP A 183 -6.76 3.64 18.00
C ASP A 183 -5.28 3.88 17.66
N PHE A 184 -4.59 2.85 17.15
CA PHE A 184 -3.20 2.93 16.70
C PHE A 184 -3.05 3.41 15.25
N CYS A 185 -4.14 3.45 14.48
CA CYS A 185 -4.09 3.71 13.05
C CYS A 185 -4.04 5.22 12.78
N TYR A 186 -3.06 5.64 11.99
CA TYR A 186 -2.89 7.03 11.61
C TYR A 186 -4.04 7.59 10.75
N LYS A 187 -4.87 6.72 10.17
CA LYS A 187 -5.94 7.08 9.24
C LYS A 187 -6.85 8.15 9.82
N ASP A 188 -7.30 8.01 11.07
CA ASP A 188 -8.20 9.01 11.66
C ASP A 188 -7.52 10.38 11.84
N ALA A 189 -6.25 10.39 12.22
CA ALA A 189 -5.46 11.62 12.31
C ALA A 189 -5.34 12.28 10.93
N PHE A 190 -5.00 11.51 9.90
CA PHE A 190 -4.83 12.03 8.53
C PHE A 190 -6.14 12.58 7.94
N PHE A 191 -7.27 11.93 8.21
CA PHE A 191 -8.58 12.33 7.69
C PHE A 191 -9.39 13.20 8.68
N THR A 192 -8.76 13.78 9.70
CA THR A 192 -9.46 14.67 10.64
C THR A 192 -10.14 15.85 9.92
N GLY A 193 -11.34 16.25 10.38
CA GLY A 193 -12.06 17.41 9.83
C GLY A 193 -12.92 17.16 8.58
N GLY A 194 -13.13 15.90 8.20
CA GLY A 194 -13.99 15.55 7.06
C GLY A 194 -14.27 14.06 6.98
N ARG A 195 -14.79 13.60 5.84
CA ARG A 195 -15.04 12.17 5.59
C ARG A 195 -13.72 11.39 5.62
N SER A 196 -13.68 10.28 6.36
CA SER A 196 -12.52 9.38 6.49
C SER A 196 -12.61 8.13 5.61
N PHE A 197 -13.69 8.01 4.84
CA PHE A 197 -13.87 6.96 3.85
C PHE A 197 -14.79 7.44 2.71
N TYR A 198 -14.32 7.28 1.47
CA TYR A 198 -15.06 7.62 0.26
C TYR A 198 -14.47 6.89 -0.95
N THR A 199 -15.30 6.62 -1.94
CA THR A 199 -14.95 5.82 -3.12
C THR A 199 -14.87 6.68 -4.37
N GLN A 200 -14.15 6.21 -5.38
CA GLN A 200 -14.31 6.67 -6.74
C GLN A 200 -15.66 6.18 -7.30
N ARG A 201 -16.07 6.68 -8.47
CA ARG A 201 -17.08 6.01 -9.28
C ARG A 201 -16.51 4.73 -9.90
N VAL A 202 -17.35 3.70 -10.01
CA VAL A 202 -16.97 2.39 -10.55
C VAL A 202 -16.45 2.50 -11.99
N ASP A 203 -17.14 3.24 -12.84
CA ASP A 203 -16.75 3.47 -14.23
C ASP A 203 -15.39 4.16 -14.36
N ALA A 204 -15.10 5.13 -13.51
CA ALA A 204 -13.82 5.82 -13.48
C ALA A 204 -12.67 4.89 -13.01
N ALA A 205 -12.94 4.04 -12.01
CA ALA A 205 -11.98 3.02 -11.55
C ALA A 205 -11.68 2.00 -12.65
N LEU A 206 -12.70 1.47 -13.33
CA LEU A 206 -12.55 0.54 -14.46
C LEU A 206 -11.81 1.20 -15.63
N ALA A 207 -12.11 2.46 -15.93
CA ALA A 207 -11.44 3.21 -16.98
C ALA A 207 -9.96 3.46 -16.67
N GLU A 208 -9.59 3.65 -15.40
CA GLU A 208 -8.17 3.70 -15.01
C GLU A 208 -7.50 2.35 -15.20
N MET A 209 -8.12 1.26 -14.74
CA MET A 209 -7.59 -0.10 -14.90
C MET A 209 -7.35 -0.45 -16.36
N SER A 210 -8.30 -0.15 -17.25
CA SER A 210 -8.18 -0.40 -18.70
C SER A 210 -6.99 0.30 -19.36
N ARG A 211 -6.54 1.43 -18.81
CA ARG A 211 -5.33 2.14 -19.29
C ARG A 211 -4.02 1.52 -18.80
N LEU A 212 -4.06 0.65 -17.80
CA LEU A 212 -2.88 -0.01 -17.26
C LEU A 212 -2.52 -1.25 -18.08
N PRO A 213 -1.26 -1.37 -18.57
CA PRO A 213 -0.84 -2.50 -19.40
C PRO A 213 -0.59 -3.76 -18.57
N GLY A 214 -0.75 -4.94 -19.17
CA GLY A 214 -0.51 -6.21 -18.49
C GLY A 214 -1.63 -6.61 -17.52
N ARG A 215 -1.46 -7.73 -16.83
CA ARG A 215 -2.54 -8.36 -16.05
C ARG A 215 -2.49 -7.97 -14.58
N HIS A 216 -1.29 -7.81 -14.04
CA HIS A 216 -1.08 -7.53 -12.62
C HIS A 216 -1.49 -6.11 -12.21
N LEU A 217 -2.31 -6.02 -11.15
CA LEU A 217 -2.68 -4.81 -10.44
C LEU A 217 -2.40 -4.97 -8.93
N TYR A 218 -2.19 -3.86 -8.24
CA TYR A 218 -2.15 -3.85 -6.76
C TYR A 218 -2.97 -2.69 -6.22
N PHE A 219 -4.04 -3.00 -5.50
CA PHE A 219 -4.86 -2.02 -4.82
C PHE A 219 -4.16 -1.60 -3.52
N LEU A 220 -3.78 -0.33 -3.42
CA LEU A 220 -3.19 0.25 -2.20
C LEU A 220 -4.24 0.86 -1.27
N ASP A 221 -5.52 0.59 -1.54
CA ASP A 221 -6.65 0.93 -0.67
C ASP A 221 -6.43 0.36 0.73
N ASP A 222 -6.62 1.18 1.77
CA ASP A 222 -6.51 0.73 3.17
C ASP A 222 -7.49 -0.42 3.48
N HIS A 223 -8.63 -0.43 2.77
CA HIS A 223 -9.65 -1.47 2.87
C HIS A 223 -10.43 -1.57 1.55
N LEU A 224 -9.98 -2.43 0.62
CA LEU A 224 -10.60 -2.61 -0.71
C LEU A 224 -12.07 -3.06 -0.63
N LEU A 225 -12.40 -3.88 0.37
CA LEU A 225 -13.74 -4.39 0.65
C LEU A 225 -14.61 -3.48 1.55
N GLY A 226 -14.16 -2.25 1.81
CA GLY A 226 -14.72 -1.39 2.87
C GLY A 226 -16.11 -0.84 2.53
N ASP A 227 -16.38 -0.63 1.25
CA ASP A 227 -17.72 -0.34 0.73
C ASP A 227 -18.21 -1.56 -0.06
N ARG A 228 -19.17 -2.29 0.50
CA ARG A 228 -19.65 -3.54 -0.10
C ARG A 228 -20.32 -3.31 -1.45
N ARG A 229 -21.04 -2.20 -1.65
CA ARG A 229 -21.76 -1.93 -2.90
C ARG A 229 -20.80 -1.54 -4.00
N PHE A 230 -19.86 -0.65 -3.70
CA PHE A 230 -18.82 -0.23 -4.63
C PHE A 230 -17.90 -1.39 -5.00
N ALA A 231 -17.35 -2.11 -4.02
CA ALA A 231 -16.48 -3.26 -4.27
C ALA A 231 -17.22 -4.34 -5.07
N ALA A 232 -18.51 -4.54 -4.77
CA ALA A 232 -19.31 -5.49 -5.51
C ALA A 232 -19.41 -5.14 -7.00
N ALA A 233 -19.81 -3.90 -7.31
CA ALA A 233 -19.93 -3.41 -8.67
C ALA A 233 -18.57 -3.34 -9.40
N LEU A 234 -17.50 -3.02 -8.68
CA LEU A 234 -16.14 -3.02 -9.21
C LEU A 234 -15.73 -4.41 -9.69
N PHE A 235 -15.90 -5.44 -8.85
CA PHE A 235 -15.55 -6.82 -9.22
C PHE A 235 -16.42 -7.37 -10.34
N ASP A 236 -17.69 -6.95 -10.42
CA ASP A 236 -18.55 -7.29 -11.56
C ASP A 236 -18.00 -6.69 -12.86
N GLY A 237 -17.65 -5.40 -12.85
CA GLY A 237 -17.07 -4.73 -14.01
C GLY A 237 -15.66 -5.22 -14.38
N MET A 238 -14.94 -5.82 -13.43
CA MET A 238 -13.65 -6.45 -13.68
C MET A 238 -13.74 -7.82 -14.37
N ARG A 239 -14.92 -8.45 -14.42
CA ARG A 239 -15.09 -9.74 -15.10
C ARG A 239 -14.76 -9.58 -16.59
N GLY A 240 -13.90 -10.47 -17.10
CA GLY A 240 -13.44 -10.44 -18.50
C GLY A 240 -12.26 -9.51 -18.78
N MET A 241 -11.81 -8.69 -17.81
CA MET A 241 -10.62 -7.83 -18.00
C MET A 241 -9.28 -8.58 -17.92
N ASP A 242 -9.30 -9.89 -17.65
CA ASP A 242 -8.12 -10.76 -17.41
C ASP A 242 -7.09 -10.15 -16.43
N ARG A 243 -7.59 -9.59 -15.31
CA ARG A 243 -6.73 -9.01 -14.27
C ARG A 243 -6.37 -10.03 -13.20
N LEU A 244 -5.19 -9.83 -12.64
CA LEU A 244 -4.71 -10.51 -11.43
C LEU A 244 -4.36 -9.43 -10.43
N PHE A 245 -4.92 -9.49 -9.22
CA PHE A 245 -4.71 -8.41 -8.28
C PHE A 245 -4.50 -8.84 -6.84
N GLN A 246 -3.96 -7.89 -6.09
CA GLN A 246 -3.73 -7.96 -4.66
C GLN A 246 -4.34 -6.73 -4.00
N GLY A 247 -4.65 -6.82 -2.71
CA GLY A 247 -5.17 -5.69 -1.95
C GLY A 247 -5.13 -5.95 -0.44
N ALA A 248 -5.78 -5.09 0.33
CA ALA A 248 -5.92 -5.22 1.77
C ALA A 248 -7.40 -5.31 2.18
N ALA A 249 -7.68 -6.07 3.25
CA ALA A 249 -9.00 -6.17 3.85
C ALA A 249 -8.92 -6.49 5.34
N THR A 250 -10.08 -6.43 5.99
CA THR A 250 -10.23 -6.79 7.41
C THR A 250 -10.76 -8.21 7.58
N VAL A 251 -10.56 -8.77 8.77
CA VAL A 251 -11.10 -10.08 9.16
C VAL A 251 -12.61 -10.16 8.92
N ASP A 252 -13.38 -9.21 9.45
CA ASP A 252 -14.84 -9.18 9.32
C ASP A 252 -15.29 -9.09 7.85
N SER A 253 -14.66 -8.25 7.02
CA SER A 253 -15.01 -8.15 5.58
C SER A 253 -14.77 -9.43 4.78
N ILE A 254 -13.88 -10.31 5.25
CA ILE A 254 -13.62 -11.61 4.62
C ILE A 254 -14.64 -12.66 5.08
N LEU A 255 -15.15 -12.55 6.31
CA LEU A 255 -16.14 -13.47 6.87
C LEU A 255 -17.56 -13.18 6.38
N GLN A 256 -17.87 -11.94 6.01
CA GLN A 256 -19.23 -11.53 5.66
C GLN A 256 -19.59 -11.71 4.17
N GLY A 257 -20.80 -12.21 3.91
CA GLY A 257 -21.38 -12.28 2.57
C GLY A 257 -20.55 -13.12 1.60
N ASP A 258 -20.59 -12.78 0.30
CA ASP A 258 -19.92 -13.47 -0.81
C ASP A 258 -18.88 -12.57 -1.53
N LEU A 259 -18.54 -11.43 -0.93
CA LEU A 259 -17.75 -10.40 -1.60
C LEU A 259 -16.31 -10.86 -1.88
N ILE A 260 -15.73 -11.68 -1.00
CA ILE A 260 -14.39 -12.24 -1.19
C ILE A 260 -14.36 -13.29 -2.31
N GLU A 261 -15.42 -14.07 -2.48
CA GLU A 261 -15.61 -14.99 -3.60
C GLU A 261 -15.66 -14.21 -4.92
N ARG A 262 -16.47 -13.14 -4.97
CA ARG A 262 -16.55 -12.27 -6.16
C ARG A 262 -15.21 -11.62 -6.48
N ALA A 263 -14.44 -11.22 -5.47
CA ALA A 263 -13.07 -10.73 -5.66
C ALA A 263 -12.15 -11.83 -6.24
N ALA A 264 -12.23 -13.06 -5.72
CA ALA A 264 -11.45 -14.21 -6.21
C ALA A 264 -11.77 -14.54 -7.68
N GLU A 265 -13.05 -14.49 -8.05
CA GLU A 265 -13.50 -14.65 -9.44
C GLU A 265 -12.90 -13.57 -10.34
N ALA A 266 -12.99 -12.30 -9.91
CA ALA A 266 -12.51 -11.14 -10.66
C ALA A 266 -10.98 -11.08 -10.80
N GLY A 267 -10.21 -11.78 -9.96
CA GLY A 267 -8.75 -11.82 -10.10
C GLY A 267 -7.94 -11.73 -8.81
N LEU A 268 -8.54 -11.67 -7.63
CA LEU A 268 -7.81 -11.56 -6.36
C LEU A 268 -6.99 -12.83 -6.09
N ARG A 269 -5.69 -12.69 -5.86
CA ARG A 269 -4.76 -13.83 -5.63
C ARG A 269 -3.92 -13.73 -4.38
N SER A 270 -3.82 -12.53 -3.81
CA SER A 270 -3.21 -12.36 -2.50
C SER A 270 -3.86 -11.19 -1.79
N ILE A 271 -4.08 -11.33 -0.49
CA ILE A 271 -4.68 -10.27 0.31
C ILE A 271 -3.90 -10.05 1.60
N PHE A 272 -3.65 -8.79 1.91
CA PHE A 272 -3.13 -8.36 3.19
C PHE A 272 -4.26 -8.32 4.22
N VAL A 273 -4.08 -9.01 5.34
CA VAL A 273 -5.08 -9.14 6.40
C VAL A 273 -4.50 -8.62 7.71
N GLY A 274 -5.14 -7.58 8.25
CA GLY A 274 -4.84 -7.06 9.57
C GLY A 274 -5.41 -7.95 10.68
N PHE A 275 -4.71 -9.03 11.05
CA PHE A 275 -5.04 -9.84 12.23
C PHE A 275 -4.66 -9.11 13.53
N GLU A 276 -3.50 -8.45 13.53
CA GLU A 276 -2.85 -7.69 14.60
C GLU A 276 -2.52 -8.49 15.86
N THR A 277 -3.48 -9.14 16.49
CA THR A 277 -3.27 -9.83 17.76
C THR A 277 -4.27 -10.96 17.93
N LEU A 278 -3.81 -12.04 18.56
CA LEU A 278 -4.67 -13.18 18.94
C LEU A 278 -5.40 -12.91 20.27
N THR A 279 -5.04 -11.82 20.97
CA THR A 279 -5.51 -11.50 22.32
C THR A 279 -6.76 -10.61 22.26
N GLN A 280 -7.91 -11.12 22.73
CA GLN A 280 -9.18 -10.38 22.67
C GLN A 280 -9.16 -9.05 23.45
N GLY A 281 -8.49 -8.99 24.60
CA GLY A 281 -8.34 -7.76 25.38
C GLY A 281 -7.61 -6.65 24.61
N ASN A 282 -6.57 -7.01 23.86
CA ASN A 282 -5.85 -6.07 22.98
C ASN A 282 -6.71 -5.57 21.81
N LEU A 283 -7.59 -6.41 21.25
CA LEU A 283 -8.54 -5.99 20.21
C LEU A 283 -9.53 -4.95 20.75
N ALA A 284 -10.10 -5.21 21.93
CA ALA A 284 -11.04 -4.30 22.60
C ALA A 284 -10.38 -2.94 22.91
N ARG A 285 -9.19 -2.94 23.53
CA ARG A 285 -8.47 -1.71 23.90
C ARG A 285 -7.86 -0.92 22.75
N SER A 286 -7.79 -1.53 21.56
CA SER A 286 -7.30 -0.88 20.34
C SER A 286 -8.45 -0.42 19.44
N ASN A 287 -9.71 -0.53 19.90
CA ASN A 287 -10.90 -0.28 19.12
C ASN A 287 -10.93 -1.04 17.78
N LYS A 288 -10.44 -2.29 17.77
CA LYS A 288 -10.40 -3.15 16.57
C LYS A 288 -11.64 -4.04 16.48
N VAL A 289 -12.81 -3.40 16.45
CA VAL A 289 -14.14 -4.04 16.49
C VAL A 289 -14.36 -5.04 15.36
N GLN A 290 -13.78 -4.80 14.19
CA GLN A 290 -13.85 -5.66 13.01
C GLN A 290 -13.04 -6.97 13.13
N ASN A 291 -12.35 -7.18 14.24
CA ASN A 291 -11.64 -8.42 14.56
C ASN A 291 -12.16 -9.05 15.85
N LEU A 292 -12.80 -8.28 16.73
CA LEU A 292 -13.25 -8.72 18.04
C LEU A 292 -14.30 -9.84 17.93
N GLY A 293 -14.07 -10.96 18.62
CA GLY A 293 -14.97 -12.12 18.59
C GLY A 293 -15.07 -12.81 17.22
N ARG A 294 -14.13 -12.57 16.30
CA ARG A 294 -14.08 -13.22 14.98
C ARG A 294 -13.13 -14.40 14.97
N ASP A 295 -13.49 -15.44 14.22
CA ASP A 295 -12.68 -16.63 14.05
C ASP A 295 -11.63 -16.41 12.93
N TYR A 296 -10.36 -16.30 13.33
CA TYR A 296 -9.26 -16.10 12.39
C TYR A 296 -8.95 -17.37 11.60
N LYS A 297 -9.24 -18.56 12.15
CA LYS A 297 -9.09 -19.82 11.41
C LYS A 297 -10.08 -19.87 10.26
N ALA A 298 -11.33 -19.47 10.48
CA ALA A 298 -12.34 -19.37 9.42
C ALA A 298 -11.91 -18.42 8.28
N VAL A 299 -11.21 -17.32 8.61
CA VAL A 299 -10.61 -16.44 7.59
C VAL A 299 -9.56 -17.18 6.77
N ALA A 300 -8.60 -17.83 7.43
CA ALA A 300 -7.53 -18.55 6.74
C ALA A 300 -8.07 -19.65 5.83
N ASP A 301 -8.95 -20.51 6.38
CA ASP A 301 -9.57 -21.61 5.64
C ASP A 301 -10.35 -21.11 4.42
N ARG A 302 -11.11 -20.00 4.58
CA ARG A 302 -11.90 -19.42 3.49
C ARG A 302 -11.02 -18.90 2.36
N LEU A 303 -9.96 -18.17 2.68
CA LEU A 303 -9.03 -17.66 1.67
C LEU A 303 -8.29 -18.79 0.95
N HIS A 304 -7.89 -19.83 1.68
CA HIS A 304 -7.23 -21.01 1.09
C HIS A 304 -8.13 -21.78 0.14
N ARG A 305 -9.41 -21.98 0.48
CA ARG A 305 -10.40 -22.60 -0.45
C ARG A 305 -10.52 -21.82 -1.76
N LEU A 306 -10.37 -20.50 -1.71
CA LEU A 306 -10.40 -19.62 -2.89
C LEU A 306 -9.06 -19.53 -3.61
N GLY A 307 -8.00 -20.18 -3.11
CA GLY A 307 -6.65 -20.10 -3.65
C GLY A 307 -6.02 -18.71 -3.48
N ILE A 308 -6.47 -17.92 -2.49
CA ILE A 308 -5.94 -16.60 -2.17
C ILE A 308 -4.81 -16.75 -1.14
N MET A 309 -3.63 -16.23 -1.45
CA MET A 309 -2.49 -16.20 -0.54
C MET A 309 -2.65 -15.10 0.52
N ILE A 310 -2.23 -15.40 1.75
CA ILE A 310 -2.45 -14.52 2.89
C ILE A 310 -1.14 -13.80 3.23
N ASN A 311 -1.17 -12.46 3.26
CA ASN A 311 -0.15 -11.65 3.90
C ASN A 311 -0.69 -11.18 5.26
N GLY A 312 -0.30 -11.85 6.33
CA GLY A 312 -0.79 -11.56 7.68
C GLY A 312 -0.01 -10.41 8.32
N SER A 313 -0.72 -9.45 8.91
CA SER A 313 -0.14 -8.43 9.79
C SER A 313 -0.39 -8.77 11.24
N PHE A 314 0.66 -8.68 12.05
CA PHE A 314 0.63 -8.90 13.49
C PHE A 314 1.42 -7.81 14.20
N VAL A 315 0.99 -7.42 15.39
CA VAL A 315 1.54 -6.34 16.19
C VAL A 315 1.85 -6.87 17.59
N PHE A 316 3.09 -6.69 18.01
CA PHE A 316 3.60 -7.06 19.33
C PHE A 316 3.78 -5.83 20.22
N GLY A 317 3.73 -6.07 21.53
CA GLY A 317 3.96 -5.07 22.58
C GLY A 317 2.69 -4.37 23.05
N MET A 318 1.51 -4.84 22.61
CA MET A 318 0.26 -4.32 23.14
C MET A 318 0.14 -4.63 24.65
N ASP A 319 -0.70 -3.89 25.37
CA ASP A 319 -0.65 -3.88 26.84
C ASP A 319 -0.97 -5.24 27.53
N ASP A 320 -1.63 -6.18 26.84
CA ASP A 320 -1.92 -7.54 27.36
C ASP A 320 -0.91 -8.58 26.85
N ASP A 321 0.04 -8.17 26.01
CA ASP A 321 1.07 -9.08 25.54
C ASP A 321 2.02 -9.43 26.68
N ASP A 322 2.22 -10.73 26.84
CA ASP A 322 3.13 -11.41 27.75
C ASP A 322 4.23 -12.11 26.93
N VAL A 323 5.15 -12.76 27.62
CA VAL A 323 6.40 -13.29 27.03
C VAL A 323 6.17 -14.38 25.98
N ASP A 324 5.07 -15.14 26.04
CA ASP A 324 4.77 -16.18 25.06
C ASP A 324 4.06 -15.65 23.80
N VAL A 325 3.70 -14.36 23.74
CA VAL A 325 3.00 -13.72 22.61
C VAL A 325 3.67 -14.02 21.26
N PHE A 326 4.99 -13.96 21.24
CA PHE A 326 5.78 -14.17 20.03
C PHE A 326 5.59 -15.58 19.50
N ARG A 327 5.75 -16.57 20.38
CA ARG A 327 5.63 -17.99 20.03
C ARG A 327 4.21 -18.31 19.61
N ARG A 328 3.18 -17.98 20.41
CA ARG A 328 1.79 -18.30 20.05
C ARG A 328 1.38 -17.69 18.71
N THR A 329 1.84 -16.48 18.41
CA THR A 329 1.50 -15.78 17.17
C THR A 329 2.19 -16.43 15.97
N VAL A 330 3.47 -16.78 16.11
CA VAL A 330 4.23 -17.45 15.04
C VAL A 330 3.71 -18.86 14.79
N ASP A 331 3.50 -19.65 15.85
CA ASP A 331 2.97 -21.01 15.75
C ASP A 331 1.59 -20.98 15.09
N TRP A 332 0.70 -20.08 15.52
CA TRP A 332 -0.61 -19.90 14.90
C TRP A 332 -0.48 -19.58 13.40
N ALA A 333 0.39 -18.63 13.02
CA ALA A 333 0.55 -18.24 11.62
C ALA A 333 1.11 -19.39 10.75
N ILE A 334 2.03 -20.19 11.27
CA ILE A 334 2.57 -21.37 10.57
C ILE A 334 1.49 -22.44 10.44
N ASP A 335 0.80 -22.77 11.53
CA ASP A 335 -0.20 -23.84 11.57
C ASP A 335 -1.42 -23.55 10.69
N HIS A 336 -1.75 -22.26 10.52
CA HIS A 336 -2.83 -21.81 9.64
C HIS A 336 -2.35 -21.44 8.24
N GLY A 337 -1.14 -21.85 7.85
CA GLY A 337 -0.64 -21.73 6.49
C GLY A 337 -0.61 -20.30 5.94
N ILE A 338 -0.34 -19.31 6.80
CA ILE A 338 -0.16 -17.91 6.40
C ILE A 338 1.06 -17.82 5.47
N THR A 339 0.87 -17.26 4.27
CA THR A 339 1.90 -17.31 3.21
C THR A 339 3.09 -16.39 3.48
N THR A 340 2.79 -15.18 3.95
CA THR A 340 3.81 -14.21 4.38
C THR A 340 3.29 -13.48 5.62
N ALA A 341 4.19 -13.12 6.53
CA ALA A 341 3.84 -12.35 7.71
C ALA A 341 4.67 -11.07 7.81
N THR A 342 4.00 -9.98 8.15
CA THR A 342 4.62 -8.73 8.59
C THR A 342 4.35 -8.58 10.08
N PHE A 343 5.40 -8.69 10.88
CA PHE A 343 5.34 -8.40 12.31
C PHE A 343 5.70 -6.95 12.52
N HIS A 344 5.04 -6.31 13.47
CA HIS A 344 5.26 -4.92 13.85
C HIS A 344 5.47 -4.84 15.35
N ILE A 345 6.36 -3.95 15.78
CA ILE A 345 6.31 -3.42 17.13
C ILE A 345 5.24 -2.32 17.14
N GLN A 346 4.30 -2.39 18.10
CA GLN A 346 3.29 -1.34 18.28
C GLN A 346 3.99 0.02 18.36
N THR A 347 3.65 0.93 17.45
CA THR A 347 4.29 2.24 17.38
C THR A 347 3.23 3.31 17.61
N PRO A 348 3.28 4.07 18.72
CA PRO A 348 2.37 5.18 18.95
C PRO A 348 2.70 6.29 17.97
N TYR A 349 1.89 6.53 16.94
CA TYR A 349 2.15 7.61 15.98
C TYR A 349 1.52 8.93 16.43
N PRO A 350 2.22 10.09 16.32
CA PRO A 350 1.65 11.39 16.66
C PRO A 350 0.30 11.63 15.98
N GLY A 351 -0.64 12.19 16.74
CA GLY A 351 -2.03 12.41 16.30
C GLY A 351 -2.97 11.21 16.46
N THR A 352 -2.46 10.02 16.77
CA THR A 352 -3.31 8.85 17.06
C THR A 352 -3.81 8.85 18.50
N ARG A 353 -4.93 8.17 18.76
CA ARG A 353 -5.45 7.95 20.12
C ARG A 353 -4.47 7.15 20.97
N LEU A 354 -3.77 6.17 20.36
CA LEU A 354 -2.72 5.41 21.02
C LEU A 354 -1.60 6.33 21.53
N PHE A 355 -1.11 7.25 20.70
CA PHE A 355 -0.05 8.19 21.11
C PHE A 355 -0.52 9.10 22.23
N ALA A 356 -1.72 9.69 22.12
CA ALA A 356 -2.28 10.54 23.17
C ALA A 356 -2.37 9.80 24.51
N ARG A 357 -2.85 8.55 24.51
CA ARG A 357 -2.89 7.71 25.72
C ARG A 357 -1.49 7.42 26.28
N MET A 358 -0.56 6.96 25.44
CA MET A 358 0.80 6.66 25.90
C MET A 358 1.56 7.89 26.39
N GLU A 359 1.28 9.07 25.85
CA GLU A 359 1.84 10.34 26.31
C GLU A 359 1.28 10.72 27.68
N GLN A 360 -0.04 10.61 27.86
CA GLN A 360 -0.71 10.82 29.16
C GLN A 360 -0.17 9.88 30.24
N ASP A 361 0.09 8.61 29.88
CA ASP A 361 0.64 7.60 30.79
C ASP A 361 2.15 7.76 31.05
N GLY A 362 2.83 8.73 30.41
CA GLY A 362 4.28 8.91 30.55
C GLY A 362 5.11 7.75 29.99
N ARG A 363 4.59 7.06 28.96
CA ARG A 363 5.19 5.85 28.38
C ARG A 363 6.00 6.09 27.11
N ILE A 364 5.95 7.27 26.49
CA ILE A 364 6.77 7.59 25.31
C ILE A 364 8.25 7.72 25.73
N LEU A 365 9.14 6.96 25.09
CA LEU A 365 10.58 6.96 25.41
C LEU A 365 11.37 7.99 24.61
N THR A 366 10.94 8.29 23.38
CA THR A 366 11.65 9.21 22.47
C THR A 366 10.68 9.84 21.47
N ARG A 367 11.00 11.03 20.98
CA ARG A 367 10.31 11.71 19.86
C ARG A 367 11.21 11.81 18.61
N ASP A 368 12.26 10.99 18.53
CA ASP A 368 13.05 10.84 17.31
C ASP A 368 12.23 10.04 16.28
N TRP A 369 11.66 10.76 15.31
CA TRP A 369 10.76 10.18 14.30
C TRP A 369 11.45 9.15 13.39
N ASN A 370 12.78 9.13 13.32
CA ASN A 370 13.51 8.09 12.58
C ASN A 370 13.29 6.69 13.16
N LEU A 371 12.97 6.60 14.46
CA LEU A 371 12.77 5.33 15.17
C LEU A 371 11.32 4.83 15.08
N TYR A 372 10.39 5.60 14.51
CA TYR A 372 8.97 5.26 14.46
C TYR A 372 8.65 4.35 13.25
N ASP A 373 9.48 3.32 13.04
CA ASP A 373 9.53 2.47 11.84
C ASP A 373 8.84 1.11 12.00
N THR A 374 8.08 0.92 13.09
CA THR A 374 7.46 -0.36 13.50
C THR A 374 8.45 -1.48 13.86
N ARG A 375 9.71 -1.16 14.11
CA ARG A 375 10.77 -2.13 14.46
C ARG A 375 11.59 -1.73 15.67
N HIS A 376 11.63 -0.44 16.00
CA HIS A 376 12.21 0.05 17.24
C HIS A 376 11.13 0.21 18.32
N VAL A 377 11.54 -0.03 19.56
CA VAL A 377 10.69 0.20 20.72
C VAL A 377 10.85 1.66 21.15
N VAL A 378 9.82 2.47 20.91
CA VAL A 378 9.81 3.93 21.19
C VAL A 378 8.93 4.30 22.38
N TYR A 379 8.44 3.30 23.11
CA TYR A 379 7.57 3.45 24.28
C TYR A 379 7.87 2.34 25.29
N ARG A 380 7.48 2.53 26.56
CA ARG A 380 7.57 1.51 27.61
C ARG A 380 6.35 0.58 27.52
N PRO A 381 6.49 -0.72 27.19
CA PRO A 381 5.36 -1.65 27.20
C PRO A 381 4.83 -1.88 28.62
N ALA A 382 3.56 -2.28 28.76
CA ALA A 382 2.93 -2.39 30.08
C ALA A 382 3.43 -3.61 30.87
N ARG A 383 3.68 -4.73 30.17
CA ARG A 383 4.03 -6.03 30.77
C ARG A 383 5.37 -6.60 30.29
N LEU A 384 5.92 -6.05 29.20
CA LEU A 384 7.19 -6.48 28.61
C LEU A 384 8.26 -5.43 28.85
N GLN A 385 9.49 -5.88 29.10
CA GLN A 385 10.64 -5.01 28.99
C GLN A 385 10.90 -4.66 27.52
N PRO A 386 11.35 -3.43 27.19
CA PRO A 386 11.65 -3.02 25.82
C PRO A 386 12.58 -3.99 25.08
N GLU A 387 13.60 -4.51 25.77
CA GLU A 387 14.59 -5.42 25.21
C GLU A 387 13.95 -6.77 24.85
N VAL A 388 13.10 -7.30 25.73
CA VAL A 388 12.34 -8.55 25.50
C VAL A 388 11.40 -8.40 24.31
N LEU A 389 10.76 -7.22 24.16
CA LEU A 389 9.91 -6.94 23.01
C LEU A 389 10.71 -6.91 21.70
N LYS A 390 11.88 -6.28 21.70
CA LYS A 390 12.74 -6.23 20.51
C LYS A 390 13.28 -7.60 20.13
N ASP A 391 13.74 -8.37 21.11
CA ASP A 391 14.29 -9.72 20.91
C ASP A 391 13.21 -10.69 20.42
N GLY A 392 12.01 -10.62 21.00
CA GLY A 392 10.85 -11.41 20.59
C GLY A 392 10.38 -11.07 19.18
N TYR A 393 10.37 -9.78 18.81
CA TYR A 393 10.08 -9.32 17.44
C TYR A 393 11.10 -9.90 16.43
N ASP A 394 12.40 -9.84 16.72
CA ASP A 394 13.44 -10.37 15.84
C ASP A 394 13.36 -11.90 15.75
N TRP A 395 13.09 -12.56 16.88
CA TRP A 395 12.87 -14.00 16.95
C TRP A 395 11.70 -14.42 16.07
N ALA A 396 10.56 -13.71 16.13
CA ALA A 396 9.39 -14.05 15.34
C ALA A 396 9.67 -14.00 13.83
N TYR A 397 10.43 -13.02 13.35
CA TYR A 397 10.87 -12.95 11.96
C TYR A 397 11.81 -14.09 11.56
N ARG A 398 12.76 -14.47 12.43
CA ARG A 398 13.67 -15.61 12.15
C ARG A 398 12.91 -16.93 12.14
N GLU A 399 12.01 -17.13 13.09
CA GLU A 399 11.20 -18.32 13.27
C GLU A 399 10.26 -18.53 12.08
N PHE A 400 9.38 -17.56 11.80
CA PHE A 400 8.37 -17.69 10.76
C PHE A 400 8.98 -17.97 9.37
N TYR A 401 10.14 -17.37 9.09
CA TYR A 401 10.81 -17.51 7.80
C TYR A 401 11.95 -18.54 7.78
N ARG A 402 12.10 -19.43 8.77
CA ARG A 402 13.03 -20.57 8.64
C ARG A 402 12.53 -21.55 7.57
N TRP A 403 13.44 -22.28 6.91
CA TRP A 403 13.04 -23.16 5.80
C TRP A 403 12.02 -24.22 6.21
N SER A 404 12.18 -24.84 7.39
CA SER A 404 11.24 -25.83 7.89
C SER A 404 9.85 -25.24 8.19
N ALA A 405 9.77 -23.99 8.66
CA ALA A 405 8.50 -23.29 8.89
C ALA A 405 7.78 -22.97 7.58
N ILE A 406 8.52 -22.50 6.55
CA ILE A 406 7.95 -22.27 5.22
C ILE A 406 7.40 -23.57 4.64
N THR A 407 8.15 -24.68 4.75
CA THR A 407 7.67 -25.99 4.29
C THR A 407 6.44 -26.44 5.08
N ARG A 408 6.46 -26.34 6.42
CA ARG A 408 5.32 -26.70 7.27
C ARG A 408 4.06 -25.88 6.95
N ALA A 409 4.20 -24.57 6.81
CA ALA A 409 3.10 -23.67 6.45
C ALA A 409 2.58 -23.95 5.03
N ALA A 410 3.46 -24.30 4.10
CA ALA A 410 3.06 -24.75 2.76
C ALA A 410 2.24 -26.04 2.83
N LEU A 411 2.65 -27.02 3.64
CA LEU A 411 1.97 -28.32 3.80
C LEU A 411 0.56 -28.21 4.42
N ALA A 412 0.21 -27.09 5.05
CA ALA A 412 -1.16 -26.84 5.51
C ALA A 412 -2.17 -26.74 4.35
N HIS A 413 -1.70 -26.59 3.10
CA HIS A 413 -2.55 -26.51 1.92
C HIS A 413 -2.91 -27.92 1.40
N GLY A 414 -4.19 -28.15 1.11
CA GLY A 414 -4.70 -29.47 0.71
C GLY A 414 -4.29 -29.98 -0.68
N THR A 415 -3.59 -29.18 -1.50
CA THR A 415 -3.11 -29.61 -2.83
C THR A 415 -1.63 -29.31 -3.00
N VAL A 416 -0.88 -30.25 -3.60
CA VAL A 416 0.57 -30.09 -3.92
C VAL A 416 0.85 -28.80 -4.70
N LYS A 417 -0.11 -28.42 -5.54
CA LYS A 417 -0.07 -27.20 -6.35
C LYS A 417 -0.10 -25.92 -5.50
N HIS A 418 -0.97 -25.86 -4.51
CA HIS A 418 -1.02 -24.73 -3.57
C HIS A 418 0.19 -24.74 -2.62
N GLN A 419 0.65 -25.92 -2.20
CA GLN A 419 1.88 -26.07 -1.42
C GLN A 419 3.09 -25.48 -2.17
N ALA A 420 3.27 -25.83 -3.45
CA ALA A 420 4.36 -25.31 -4.28
C ALA A 420 4.26 -23.78 -4.45
N LYS A 421 3.07 -23.26 -4.77
CA LYS A 421 2.85 -21.80 -4.89
C LYS A 421 3.20 -21.06 -3.62
N HIS A 422 2.70 -21.53 -2.48
CA HIS A 422 3.04 -20.97 -1.17
C HIS A 422 4.55 -20.96 -0.99
N PHE A 423 5.20 -22.11 -1.14
CA PHE A 423 6.64 -22.26 -0.93
C PHE A 423 7.46 -21.29 -1.79
N PHE A 424 7.21 -21.26 -3.10
CA PHE A 424 7.95 -20.38 -4.01
C PHE A 424 7.65 -18.90 -3.79
N TYR A 425 6.41 -18.54 -3.41
CA TYR A 425 6.07 -17.16 -3.09
C TYR A 425 6.78 -16.70 -1.79
N ALA A 426 6.67 -17.49 -0.71
CA ALA A 426 7.27 -17.19 0.58
C ALA A 426 8.82 -17.17 0.52
N ALA A 427 9.42 -18.17 -0.14
CA ALA A 427 10.85 -18.22 -0.38
C ALA A 427 11.30 -17.06 -1.27
N GLY A 428 10.59 -16.83 -2.39
CA GLY A 428 10.75 -15.71 -3.32
C GLY A 428 10.91 -14.38 -2.59
N TRP A 429 10.00 -14.09 -1.67
CA TRP A 429 9.93 -12.82 -0.97
C TRP A 429 11.04 -12.61 0.07
N LYS A 430 11.46 -13.66 0.80
CA LYS A 430 12.37 -13.52 1.96
C LYS A 430 13.76 -14.12 1.78
N LYS A 431 13.90 -15.19 1.01
CA LYS A 431 15.16 -15.95 0.88
C LYS A 431 16.05 -15.47 -0.25
N PHE A 432 15.48 -14.75 -1.22
CA PHE A 432 16.18 -14.30 -2.41
C PHE A 432 16.57 -12.81 -2.37
N GLU A 433 16.84 -12.24 -1.19
CA GLU A 433 17.23 -10.82 -1.05
C GLU A 433 18.45 -10.44 -1.90
N ARG A 434 19.45 -11.33 -2.01
CA ARG A 434 20.62 -11.11 -2.87
C ARG A 434 20.26 -11.03 -4.36
N LEU A 435 19.32 -11.86 -4.81
CA LEU A 435 18.79 -11.84 -6.18
C LEU A 435 18.02 -10.54 -6.43
N TRP A 436 17.15 -10.14 -5.50
CA TRP A 436 16.44 -8.86 -5.60
C TRP A 436 17.42 -7.68 -5.68
N ASN A 437 18.45 -7.65 -4.84
CA ASN A 437 19.48 -6.61 -4.87
C ASN A 437 20.17 -6.53 -6.25
N LEU A 438 20.48 -7.67 -6.86
CA LEU A 438 21.07 -7.74 -8.20
C LEU A 438 20.12 -7.18 -9.27
N VAL A 439 18.87 -7.64 -9.29
CA VAL A 439 17.85 -7.21 -10.26
C VAL A 439 17.55 -5.71 -10.15
N ILE A 440 17.50 -5.18 -8.92
CA ILE A 440 17.25 -3.75 -8.66
C ILE A 440 18.42 -2.90 -9.13
N ARG A 441 19.67 -3.29 -8.82
CA ARG A 441 20.87 -2.60 -9.32
C ARG A 441 20.95 -2.59 -10.84
N ALA A 442 20.53 -3.70 -11.48
CA ALA A 442 20.44 -3.80 -12.93
C ALA A 442 19.28 -2.98 -13.54
N ARG A 443 18.38 -2.40 -12.73
CA ARG A 443 17.13 -1.72 -13.16
C ARG A 443 16.25 -2.62 -14.03
N GLN A 444 16.28 -3.92 -13.77
CA GLN A 444 15.57 -4.95 -14.54
C GLN A 444 14.35 -5.51 -13.81
N LEU A 445 13.80 -4.84 -12.77
CA LEU A 445 12.64 -5.35 -12.01
C LEU A 445 11.45 -5.79 -12.87
N ARG A 446 11.26 -5.16 -14.04
CA ARG A 446 10.22 -5.55 -15.02
C ARG A 446 10.35 -7.01 -15.50
N CYS A 447 11.54 -7.61 -15.51
CA CYS A 447 11.71 -9.01 -15.89
C CYS A 447 11.14 -9.99 -14.85
N MET A 448 10.92 -9.54 -13.62
CA MET A 448 10.34 -10.36 -12.55
C MET A 448 8.81 -10.29 -12.52
N THR A 449 8.19 -9.33 -13.21
CA THR A 449 6.72 -9.21 -13.28
C THR A 449 6.06 -10.46 -13.88
N PRO A 450 6.53 -11.03 -15.01
CA PRO A 450 5.97 -12.28 -15.54
C PRO A 450 6.12 -13.47 -14.58
N VAL A 451 7.22 -13.53 -13.81
CA VAL A 451 7.44 -14.57 -12.80
C VAL A 451 6.41 -14.43 -11.67
N LEU A 452 6.19 -13.20 -11.20
CA LEU A 452 5.17 -12.91 -10.20
C LEU A 452 3.76 -13.23 -10.72
N GLU A 453 3.44 -12.85 -11.96
CA GLU A 453 2.18 -13.19 -12.62
C GLU A 453 1.98 -14.69 -12.74
N ALA A 454 3.03 -15.47 -13.04
CA ALA A 454 2.96 -16.92 -13.13
C ALA A 454 2.64 -17.56 -11.77
N VAL A 455 3.25 -17.07 -10.69
CA VAL A 455 2.95 -17.54 -9.31
C VAL A 455 1.51 -17.18 -8.91
N LEU A 456 1.07 -15.96 -9.25
CA LEU A 456 -0.28 -15.47 -8.93
C LEU A 456 -1.38 -16.08 -9.81
N SER A 457 -1.10 -16.44 -11.06
CA SER A 457 -2.11 -16.86 -12.05
C SER A 457 -2.93 -18.05 -11.58
N LYS A 458 -4.22 -18.09 -11.95
CA LYS A 458 -5.01 -19.33 -11.86
C LYS A 458 -4.32 -20.36 -12.74
N LEU A 459 -3.84 -21.43 -12.13
CA LEU A 459 -3.42 -22.59 -12.88
C LEU A 459 -4.70 -23.40 -13.06
N THR A 460 -5.25 -23.42 -14.27
CA THR A 460 -6.40 -24.25 -14.62
C THR A 460 -6.13 -25.71 -14.23
N SER A 461 -7.14 -26.40 -13.70
CA SER A 461 -7.17 -27.85 -13.79
C SER A 461 -7.54 -28.16 -15.24
N ALA A 462 -6.68 -28.90 -15.94
CA ALA A 462 -7.07 -29.57 -17.16
C ALA A 462 -8.04 -30.69 -16.77
N GLU A 463 -9.30 -30.36 -16.51
CA GLU A 463 -10.39 -31.30 -16.27
C GLU A 463 -11.73 -30.63 -16.59
N ARG A 464 -11.93 -30.42 -17.89
CA ARG A 464 -13.24 -30.51 -18.55
C ARG A 464 -13.08 -31.40 -19.79
N ARG A 465 -12.92 -32.69 -19.55
CA ARG A 465 -13.43 -33.78 -20.39
C ARG A 465 -14.50 -34.43 -19.51
N SER A 466 -15.72 -34.75 -19.92
CA SER A 466 -16.31 -34.96 -21.23
C SER A 466 -17.81 -34.94 -21.00
N ASP A 467 -18.58 -34.13 -21.71
CA ASP A 467 -19.97 -34.45 -21.98
C ASP A 467 -20.14 -34.43 -23.49
N GLY A 468 -20.52 -35.59 -24.00
CA GLY A 468 -20.54 -35.89 -25.42
C GLY A 468 -21.71 -35.22 -26.13
N GLN A 469 -21.45 -34.84 -27.37
CA GLN A 469 -22.41 -34.94 -28.45
C GLN A 469 -21.64 -35.27 -29.73
N PRO A 470 -22.10 -36.27 -30.53
CA PRO A 470 -21.36 -36.73 -31.68
C PRO A 470 -21.48 -35.74 -32.83
N ALA A 471 -20.36 -35.54 -33.51
CA ALA A 471 -20.30 -34.81 -34.77
C ALA A 471 -21.05 -35.59 -35.87
N SER A 472 -22.06 -34.98 -36.46
CA SER A 472 -22.58 -35.40 -37.77
C SER A 472 -21.79 -34.74 -38.88
N LEU A 473 -21.29 -35.60 -39.77
CA LEU A 473 -20.50 -35.34 -40.96
C LEU A 473 -21.12 -34.33 -41.94
N SER A 474 -20.29 -33.49 -42.54
CA SER A 474 -20.45 -33.07 -43.92
C SER A 474 -19.10 -32.71 -44.51
N SER A 475 -18.65 -33.56 -45.44
CA SER A 475 -17.42 -33.48 -46.20
C SER A 475 -17.75 -33.07 -47.64
N THR A 476 -17.28 -31.92 -48.13
CA THR A 476 -16.94 -31.69 -49.55
C THR A 476 -16.08 -30.42 -49.62
N ARG A 477 -14.75 -30.50 -49.69
CA ARG A 477 -13.86 -30.51 -50.88
C ARG A 477 -14.03 -29.34 -51.88
N CYS A 478 -12.88 -28.67 -52.04
CA CYS A 478 -12.22 -28.16 -53.25
C CYS A 478 -12.57 -26.77 -53.83
N ALA A 479 -11.50 -25.95 -53.82
CA ALA A 479 -10.85 -25.27 -54.95
C ALA A 479 -11.45 -23.96 -55.49
N GLU A 480 -10.53 -22.97 -55.60
CA GLU A 480 -10.26 -22.01 -56.70
C GLU A 480 -11.44 -21.68 -57.64
N ASP A 481 -11.76 -20.43 -58.00
CA ASP A 481 -10.89 -19.42 -58.60
C ASP A 481 -11.69 -18.10 -58.85
N GLN A 482 -11.00 -17.02 -59.21
CA GLN A 482 -11.45 -15.87 -60.05
C GLN A 482 -12.37 -14.75 -59.50
N ARG A 483 -11.73 -13.60 -59.23
CA ARG A 483 -11.86 -12.24 -59.84
C ARG A 483 -13.18 -11.75 -60.48
N ILE A 484 -13.36 -10.42 -60.37
CA ILE A 484 -14.29 -9.49 -61.07
C ILE A 484 -15.66 -9.44 -60.35
N THR A 485 -16.14 -8.34 -59.75
CA THR A 485 -16.03 -6.89 -60.01
C THR A 485 -16.25 -6.13 -58.70
#